data_AF-A0A418M6M2-F1
#
_entry.id   AF-A0A418M6M2-F1
#
_cell.length_a   1.000
_cell.length_b   1.000
_cell.length_c   1.000
_cell.angle_alpha   90.00
_cell.angle_beta   90.00
_cell.angle_gamma   90.00
#
_symmetry.space_group_name_H-M   'P 1'
#
loop_
_entity.id
_entity.type
_entity.pdbx_description
1 polymer ?
#
loop_
_entity_poly.entity_id
_entity_poly.type
_entity_poly.pdbx_seq_one_letter_code
_entity_poly.pdbx_strand_id
1 'polypeptide(L)'
;MPEIEKPAFLDYSTFLPNAVASGPVFTMPDGRTSATTIQRADVNAGSAAGRGGMHFFRNGEAPLSNRLRWMESKEMFPGVGGPSFPLGYAKSPQEWENRATQEPLYGIEIDEFMEGEWNLETENERYTRFKAKRKQMYADAGIQNPRLFLNYGAFCCAQARNWQRDGITLKPTHDYFLNTLQSQQAARNRMSTYFAVHFGTSWPNVKYYPEGPGTSGEFYMRLYEMTLSMLALGDGGQCAYVTSDLIESLPGTVSRPEGATHGLIRQARRVANPPGKVTVTGGHADWDLDQHLASFFIIGLVVGTCNIFWKVGRYGTNPNTIYGPPHPDEVQISNWSPDQPGTPPPWGDPGFPQLRCTSEDKMAEANFYYWKCSRTAGQKWKYLRFRINDGAWIEPRQDAADVLFRGELKQGICLGRTLGNAADYCYYNPSLPKWRKEKVTVEIGGRQFSSIVWGGRLKVFNEDL
;
A
#
# COMPACT_ATOMS: atom_id res chain seq x y z
N MET A 1 -9.44 -6.41 28.85
CA MET A 1 -9.02 -5.81 27.59
C MET A 1 -8.64 -6.91 26.62
N PRO A 2 -9.54 -7.38 25.75
CA PRO A 2 -9.11 -8.25 24.68
C PRO A 2 -8.52 -7.39 23.57
N GLU A 3 -7.20 -7.17 23.63
CA GLU A 3 -6.41 -6.87 22.44
C GLU A 3 -6.74 -7.95 21.39
N ILE A 4 -6.96 -7.54 20.13
CA ILE A 4 -7.10 -8.54 19.07
C ILE A 4 -5.73 -9.14 18.82
N GLU A 5 -5.55 -10.39 19.23
CA GLU A 5 -4.32 -11.13 19.02
C GLU A 5 -4.10 -11.44 17.54
N LYS A 6 -2.82 -11.57 17.16
CA LYS A 6 -2.43 -12.04 15.85
C LYS A 6 -3.14 -13.37 15.54
N PRO A 7 -3.78 -13.51 14.37
CA PRO A 7 -4.51 -14.74 14.05
C PRO A 7 -3.58 -15.94 13.89
N ALA A 8 -4.03 -17.10 14.37
CA ALA A 8 -3.26 -18.35 14.39
C ALA A 8 -2.94 -18.91 12.99
N PHE A 9 -3.72 -18.56 11.97
CA PHE A 9 -3.50 -19.02 10.59
C PHE A 9 -2.34 -18.28 9.88
N LEU A 10 -1.76 -17.27 10.51
CA LEU A 10 -0.61 -16.54 9.96
C LEU A 10 0.68 -17.03 10.58
N ASP A 11 1.37 -17.91 9.90
CA ASP A 11 2.76 -18.22 10.23
C ASP A 11 3.71 -17.30 9.47
N TYR A 12 4.36 -16.38 10.19
CA TYR A 12 5.47 -15.59 9.64
C TYR A 12 6.78 -16.38 9.60
N SER A 13 6.67 -17.70 9.80
CA SER A 13 7.50 -18.89 9.66
C SER A 13 8.14 -19.27 8.33
N THR A 14 7.40 -18.95 7.28
CA THR A 14 7.57 -19.54 5.97
C THR A 14 7.84 -18.46 4.93
N PHE A 15 8.45 -18.85 3.81
CA PHE A 15 8.73 -17.92 2.71
C PHE A 15 7.49 -17.57 1.88
N LEU A 16 6.48 -18.44 1.92
CA LEU A 16 5.25 -18.32 1.13
C LEU A 16 4.12 -17.74 1.99
N PRO A 17 3.25 -16.88 1.41
CA PRO A 17 2.06 -16.34 2.08
C PRO A 17 1.09 -17.44 2.52
N ASN A 18 0.84 -17.55 3.83
CA ASN A 18 -0.04 -18.58 4.37
C ASN A 18 -1.51 -18.19 4.38
N ALA A 19 -1.82 -16.90 4.36
CA ALA A 19 -3.19 -16.40 4.38
C ALA A 19 -4.03 -16.93 3.22
N VAL A 20 -3.47 -16.92 2.00
CA VAL A 20 -4.15 -17.40 0.79
C VAL A 20 -4.22 -18.92 0.67
N ALA A 21 -3.50 -19.66 1.51
CA ALA A 21 -3.57 -21.13 1.56
C ALA A 21 -4.48 -21.62 2.70
N SER A 22 -4.35 -21.02 3.89
CA SER A 22 -4.88 -21.56 5.14
C SER A 22 -5.78 -20.59 5.92
N GLY A 23 -5.89 -19.34 5.48
CA GLY A 23 -6.75 -18.36 6.13
C GLY A 23 -8.23 -18.76 6.08
N PRO A 24 -9.04 -18.30 7.03
CA PRO A 24 -10.49 -18.46 6.97
C PRO A 24 -11.06 -17.61 5.83
N VAL A 25 -12.23 -18.01 5.33
CA VAL A 25 -12.99 -17.23 4.34
C VAL A 25 -13.92 -16.27 5.08
N PHE A 26 -13.82 -14.98 4.79
CA PHE A 26 -14.73 -13.97 5.31
C PHE A 26 -14.82 -12.76 4.37
N THR A 27 -15.96 -12.08 4.42
CA THR A 27 -16.16 -10.79 3.73
C THR A 27 -15.87 -9.66 4.70
N MET A 28 -15.21 -8.64 4.19
CA MET A 28 -14.89 -7.45 4.97
C MET A 28 -16.12 -6.55 5.13
N PRO A 29 -16.38 -5.97 6.31
CA PRO A 29 -17.50 -5.06 6.50
C PRO A 29 -17.27 -3.73 5.74
N ASP A 30 -18.30 -2.89 5.68
CA ASP A 30 -18.23 -1.51 5.18
C ASP A 30 -17.75 -1.38 3.72
N GLY A 31 -17.99 -2.43 2.92
CA GLY A 31 -17.57 -2.50 1.51
C GLY A 31 -16.05 -2.48 1.31
N ARG A 32 -15.28 -2.70 2.38
CA ARG A 32 -13.82 -2.73 2.34
C ARG A 32 -13.33 -3.89 1.52
N THR A 33 -12.23 -3.70 0.81
CA THR A 33 -11.67 -4.76 -0.04
C THR A 33 -10.16 -4.76 -0.01
N SER A 34 -9.61 -5.83 -0.54
CA SER A 34 -8.18 -6.04 -0.68
C SER A 34 -7.90 -6.74 -1.99
N ALA A 35 -6.80 -6.34 -2.63
CA ALA A 35 -6.32 -6.88 -3.88
C ALA A 35 -4.85 -7.25 -3.75
N THR A 36 -4.46 -8.43 -4.22
CA THR A 36 -3.10 -8.95 -4.13
C THR A 36 -2.71 -9.72 -5.39
N THR A 37 -1.46 -10.19 -5.46
CA THR A 37 -1.06 -11.26 -6.37
C THR A 37 -1.11 -12.59 -5.62
N ILE A 38 -1.38 -13.72 -6.29
CA ILE A 38 -1.25 -15.04 -5.65
C ILE A 38 0.16 -15.55 -5.94
N GLN A 39 0.98 -15.69 -4.90
CA GLN A 39 2.38 -16.15 -5.04
C GLN A 39 2.55 -17.67 -4.90
N ARG A 40 1.47 -18.39 -4.59
CA ARG A 40 1.49 -19.82 -4.32
C ARG A 40 0.98 -20.63 -5.52
N ALA A 41 1.84 -21.47 -6.06
CA ALA A 41 1.48 -22.38 -7.15
C ALA A 41 0.57 -23.53 -6.68
N ASP A 42 0.56 -23.85 -5.39
CA ASP A 42 -0.27 -24.90 -4.79
C ASP A 42 -1.68 -24.43 -4.39
N VAL A 43 -2.01 -23.16 -4.64
CA VAL A 43 -3.33 -22.59 -4.33
C VAL A 43 -4.13 -22.40 -5.61
N ASN A 44 -5.32 -23.03 -5.68
CA ASN A 44 -6.27 -22.79 -6.76
C ASN A 44 -6.84 -21.36 -6.65
N ALA A 45 -6.64 -20.55 -7.69
CA ALA A 45 -7.05 -19.13 -7.73
C ALA A 45 -8.55 -18.91 -7.49
N GLY A 46 -9.41 -19.83 -7.94
CA GLY A 46 -10.86 -19.77 -7.70
C GLY A 46 -11.25 -19.95 -6.23
N SER A 47 -10.39 -20.62 -5.44
CA SER A 47 -10.62 -20.87 -4.01
C SER A 47 -9.99 -19.83 -3.07
N ALA A 48 -9.26 -18.86 -3.62
CA ALA A 48 -8.58 -17.82 -2.86
C ALA A 48 -9.52 -16.66 -2.47
N ALA A 49 -10.63 -16.46 -3.20
CA ALA A 49 -11.58 -15.39 -2.93
C ALA A 49 -12.17 -15.48 -1.51
N GLY A 50 -12.11 -14.35 -0.78
CA GLY A 50 -12.52 -14.20 0.61
C GLY A 50 -11.51 -14.76 1.63
N ARG A 51 -10.49 -15.52 1.21
CA ARG A 51 -9.55 -16.16 2.12
C ARG A 51 -8.57 -15.15 2.72
N GLY A 52 -8.46 -15.12 4.06
CA GLY A 52 -7.75 -14.04 4.76
C GLY A 52 -8.37 -12.65 4.48
N GLY A 53 -9.63 -12.62 4.05
CA GLY A 53 -10.33 -11.41 3.62
C GLY A 53 -9.85 -10.83 2.28
N MET A 54 -9.08 -11.57 1.47
CA MET A 54 -8.60 -11.15 0.14
C MET A 54 -9.73 -11.23 -0.89
N HIS A 55 -9.97 -10.17 -1.68
CA HIS A 55 -11.12 -10.14 -2.62
C HIS A 55 -10.70 -10.31 -4.08
N PHE A 56 -9.62 -9.64 -4.46
CA PHE A 56 -9.18 -9.53 -5.84
C PHE A 56 -7.75 -10.03 -6.04
N PHE A 57 -7.49 -10.66 -7.19
CA PHE A 57 -6.21 -11.30 -7.46
C PHE A 57 -5.68 -10.97 -8.84
N ARG A 58 -4.40 -10.58 -8.94
CA ARG A 58 -3.68 -10.56 -10.22
C ARG A 58 -3.29 -12.00 -10.58
N ASN A 59 -4.28 -12.78 -11.01
CA ASN A 59 -4.10 -14.17 -11.42
C ASN A 59 -5.06 -14.48 -12.59
N GLY A 60 -4.51 -14.98 -13.70
CA GLY A 60 -5.26 -15.28 -14.93
C GLY A 60 -6.25 -16.44 -14.82
N GLU A 61 -6.25 -17.19 -13.71
CA GLU A 61 -7.15 -18.31 -13.44
C GLU A 61 -8.34 -17.93 -12.54
N ALA A 62 -8.28 -16.80 -11.81
CA ALA A 62 -9.40 -16.37 -10.97
C ALA A 62 -10.64 -16.02 -11.83
N PRO A 63 -11.88 -16.02 -11.33
CA PRO A 63 -13.02 -15.48 -12.06
C PRO A 63 -12.84 -13.98 -12.37
N LEU A 64 -13.32 -13.48 -13.53
CA LEU A 64 -13.14 -12.06 -13.94
C LEU A 64 -13.62 -11.07 -12.85
N SER A 65 -14.73 -11.38 -12.17
CA SER A 65 -15.28 -10.60 -11.04
C SER A 65 -14.33 -10.47 -9.84
N ASN A 66 -13.35 -11.37 -9.73
CA ASN A 66 -12.36 -11.43 -8.66
C ASN A 66 -10.95 -11.12 -9.16
N ARG A 67 -10.79 -10.74 -10.43
CA ARG A 67 -9.47 -10.40 -10.97
C ARG A 67 -9.14 -8.92 -10.72
N LEU A 68 -7.89 -8.70 -10.34
CA LEU A 68 -7.22 -7.41 -10.39
C LEU A 68 -6.51 -7.29 -11.74
N ARG A 69 -6.85 -6.23 -12.49
CA ARG A 69 -6.07 -5.82 -13.65
C ARG A 69 -5.15 -4.68 -13.26
N TRP A 70 -3.86 -4.99 -13.23
CA TRP A 70 -2.81 -3.99 -13.20
C TRP A 70 -2.39 -3.70 -14.65
N MET A 71 -2.60 -2.46 -15.13
CA MET A 71 -2.37 -2.08 -16.53
C MET A 71 -1.03 -1.37 -16.69
N GLU A 72 0.02 -2.08 -17.09
CA GLU A 72 1.33 -1.47 -17.35
C GLU A 72 1.39 -0.99 -18.81
N SER A 73 1.96 0.20 -19.07
CA SER A 73 2.05 0.72 -20.45
C SER A 73 2.75 -0.24 -21.40
N LYS A 74 3.76 -0.98 -20.93
CA LYS A 74 4.48 -1.99 -21.70
C LYS A 74 3.65 -3.21 -22.10
N GLU A 75 2.69 -3.60 -21.28
CA GLU A 75 1.76 -4.70 -21.59
C GLU A 75 0.66 -4.21 -22.54
N MET A 76 0.30 -2.94 -22.42
CA MET A 76 -0.78 -2.33 -23.19
C MET A 76 -0.34 -1.93 -24.60
N PHE A 77 0.94 -1.60 -24.81
CA PHE A 77 1.48 -1.20 -26.10
C PHE A 77 2.79 -1.94 -26.40
N PRO A 78 2.74 -3.27 -26.64
CA PRO A 78 3.93 -4.05 -26.94
C PRO A 78 4.54 -3.68 -28.30
N GLY A 79 5.88 -3.74 -28.43
CA GLY A 79 6.58 -3.63 -29.71
C GLY A 79 6.93 -2.22 -30.20
N VAL A 80 6.74 -1.18 -29.39
CA VAL A 80 7.06 0.21 -29.76
C VAL A 80 8.33 0.73 -29.05
N GLY A 81 9.47 0.08 -29.30
CA GLY A 81 10.84 0.65 -29.25
C GLY A 81 11.55 0.96 -27.90
N GLY A 82 12.67 0.27 -27.64
CA GLY A 82 13.91 0.72 -26.98
C GLY A 82 13.91 1.17 -25.50
N PRO A 83 15.04 1.05 -24.76
CA PRO A 83 15.14 1.29 -23.31
C PRO A 83 14.95 2.76 -22.85
N SER A 84 14.47 3.66 -23.72
CA SER A 84 14.48 5.11 -23.47
C SER A 84 13.22 5.86 -23.91
N PHE A 85 12.20 5.20 -24.48
CA PHE A 85 10.99 5.89 -24.98
C PHE A 85 9.70 5.42 -24.28
N PRO A 86 8.81 6.36 -23.89
CA PRO A 86 7.49 6.04 -23.39
C PRO A 86 6.60 5.29 -24.38
N LEU A 87 6.45 3.98 -24.21
CA LEU A 87 5.74 3.06 -25.13
C LEU A 87 4.32 3.53 -25.52
N GLY A 88 3.61 4.18 -24.60
CA GLY A 88 2.25 4.70 -24.85
C GLY A 88 2.18 6.10 -25.47
N TYR A 89 3.26 6.90 -25.42
CA TYR A 89 3.23 8.29 -25.88
C TYR A 89 3.26 8.42 -27.40
N ALA A 90 3.89 7.45 -28.08
CA ALA A 90 3.90 7.37 -29.54
C ALA A 90 2.52 7.02 -30.14
N LYS A 91 1.54 6.67 -29.31
CA LYS A 91 0.19 6.27 -29.73
C LYS A 91 -0.76 7.46 -29.77
N SER A 92 -1.64 7.48 -30.76
CA SER A 92 -2.73 8.44 -30.86
C SER A 92 -3.78 8.23 -29.77
N PRO A 93 -4.57 9.25 -29.40
CA PRO A 93 -5.69 9.08 -28.47
C PRO A 93 -6.69 7.99 -28.91
N GLN A 94 -6.92 7.84 -30.23
CA GLN A 94 -7.78 6.77 -30.77
C GLN A 94 -7.18 5.37 -30.55
N GLU A 95 -5.86 5.20 -30.68
CA GLU A 95 -5.21 3.92 -30.40
C GLU A 95 -5.34 3.54 -28.92
N TRP A 96 -5.30 4.50 -28.00
CA TRP A 96 -5.57 4.27 -26.58
C TRP A 96 -7.02 3.85 -26.33
N GLU A 97 -7.98 4.55 -26.96
CA GLU A 97 -9.40 4.18 -26.87
C GLU A 97 -9.65 2.78 -27.44
N ASN A 98 -9.08 2.46 -28.61
CA ASN A 98 -9.16 1.13 -29.20
C ASN A 98 -8.55 0.08 -28.26
N ARG A 99 -7.42 0.38 -27.62
CA ARG A 99 -6.81 -0.53 -26.64
C ARG A 99 -7.72 -0.74 -25.42
N ALA A 100 -8.43 0.28 -24.96
CA ALA A 100 -9.42 0.15 -23.89
C ALA A 100 -10.52 -0.85 -24.25
N THR A 101 -10.98 -0.89 -25.51
CA THR A 101 -12.01 -1.84 -25.98
C THR A 101 -11.56 -3.29 -26.06
N GLN A 102 -10.25 -3.53 -26.16
CA GLN A 102 -9.69 -4.87 -26.27
C GLN A 102 -9.47 -5.54 -24.91
N GLU A 103 -9.48 -4.78 -23.82
CA GLU A 103 -9.31 -5.32 -22.48
C GLU A 103 -10.66 -5.83 -21.94
N PRO A 104 -10.73 -7.05 -21.36
CA PRO A 104 -11.94 -7.53 -20.70
C PRO A 104 -12.25 -6.67 -19.46
N LEU A 105 -13.48 -6.74 -18.95
CA LEU A 105 -13.85 -6.07 -17.70
C LEU A 105 -13.43 -6.92 -16.50
N TYR A 106 -12.90 -6.26 -15.47
CA TYR A 106 -12.30 -6.87 -14.28
C TYR A 106 -13.05 -6.44 -13.01
N GLY A 107 -12.88 -7.16 -11.90
CA GLY A 107 -13.45 -6.77 -10.62
C GLY A 107 -12.86 -5.48 -10.06
N ILE A 108 -11.56 -5.26 -10.33
CA ILE A 108 -10.83 -4.06 -9.96
C ILE A 108 -9.74 -3.77 -11.01
N GLU A 109 -9.57 -2.50 -11.34
CA GLU A 109 -8.51 -2.03 -12.22
C GLU A 109 -7.65 -1.00 -11.52
N ILE A 110 -6.36 -1.07 -11.78
CA ILE A 110 -5.40 -0.03 -11.48
C ILE A 110 -4.46 0.04 -12.68
N ASP A 111 -4.05 1.24 -13.07
CA ASP A 111 -3.05 1.38 -14.11
C ASP A 111 -1.70 1.81 -13.56
N GLU A 112 -0.68 1.48 -14.33
CA GLU A 112 0.74 1.80 -14.23
C GLU A 112 1.21 2.37 -15.58
N PHE A 113 0.40 3.23 -16.20
CA PHE A 113 0.84 3.85 -17.45
C PHE A 113 2.05 4.74 -17.20
N MET A 114 3.21 4.31 -17.72
CA MET A 114 4.41 5.13 -17.81
C MET A 114 4.86 5.75 -16.49
N GLU A 115 4.78 5.03 -15.39
CA GLU A 115 5.09 5.57 -14.05
C GLU A 115 4.23 6.79 -13.58
N GLY A 116 3.08 7.05 -14.23
CA GLY A 116 2.17 8.15 -13.89
C GLY A 116 2.57 9.50 -14.51
N GLU A 117 2.28 10.61 -13.80
CA GLU A 117 2.55 12.00 -14.24
C GLU A 117 4.01 12.25 -14.64
N TRP A 118 4.94 11.44 -14.15
CA TRP A 118 6.36 11.57 -14.52
C TRP A 118 6.58 11.49 -16.03
N ASN A 119 5.74 10.74 -16.73
CA ASN A 119 5.86 10.56 -18.18
C ASN A 119 4.50 10.70 -18.92
N LEU A 120 3.37 10.84 -18.21
CA LEU A 120 2.06 11.07 -18.80
C LEU A 120 1.25 12.05 -17.95
N GLU A 121 1.18 13.31 -18.40
CA GLU A 121 0.43 14.37 -17.72
C GLU A 121 -1.04 13.99 -17.48
N THR A 122 -1.60 14.43 -16.35
CA THR A 122 -2.96 14.10 -15.93
C THR A 122 -4.03 14.57 -16.93
N GLU A 123 -3.80 15.70 -17.59
CA GLU A 123 -4.70 16.25 -18.60
C GLU A 123 -4.50 15.60 -19.98
N ASN A 124 -3.61 14.61 -20.10
CA ASN A 124 -3.29 14.00 -21.37
C ASN A 124 -4.52 13.32 -21.98
N GLU A 125 -4.94 13.80 -23.15
CA GLU A 125 -6.13 13.34 -23.84
C GLU A 125 -6.16 11.81 -24.06
N ARG A 126 -5.00 11.18 -24.26
CA ARG A 126 -4.91 9.71 -24.45
C ARG A 126 -5.39 8.97 -23.20
N TYR A 127 -4.94 9.44 -22.03
CA TYR A 127 -5.26 8.83 -20.75
C TYR A 127 -6.73 9.06 -20.38
N THR A 128 -7.22 10.28 -20.58
CA THR A 128 -8.60 10.65 -20.25
C THR A 128 -9.60 9.91 -21.15
N ARG A 129 -9.33 9.79 -22.46
CA ARG A 129 -10.14 8.98 -23.38
C ARG A 129 -10.12 7.50 -23.04
N PHE A 130 -8.97 6.93 -22.69
CA PHE A 130 -8.89 5.55 -22.22
C PHE A 130 -9.81 5.32 -21.02
N LYS A 131 -9.74 6.17 -19.98
CA LYS A 131 -10.54 6.04 -18.76
C LYS A 131 -12.03 6.26 -19.00
N ALA A 132 -12.39 7.26 -19.81
CA ALA A 132 -13.78 7.48 -20.23
C ALA A 132 -14.34 6.26 -20.96
N LYS A 133 -13.56 5.66 -21.87
CA LYS A 133 -13.97 4.45 -22.60
C LYS A 133 -14.15 3.25 -21.69
N ARG A 134 -13.21 3.00 -20.78
CA ARG A 134 -13.36 1.95 -19.76
C ARG A 134 -14.65 2.15 -18.97
N LYS A 135 -14.88 3.35 -18.43
CA LYS A 135 -16.11 3.67 -17.69
C LYS A 135 -17.37 3.37 -18.51
N GLN A 136 -17.41 3.79 -19.78
CA GLN A 136 -18.52 3.50 -20.67
C GLN A 136 -18.75 1.98 -20.79
N MET A 137 -17.70 1.19 -21.03
CA MET A 137 -17.82 -0.26 -21.15
C MET A 137 -18.38 -0.91 -19.88
N TYR A 138 -17.99 -0.42 -18.70
CA TYR A 138 -18.58 -0.87 -17.44
C TYR A 138 -20.07 -0.52 -17.34
N ALA A 139 -20.44 0.70 -17.72
CA ALA A 139 -21.84 1.13 -17.71
C ALA A 139 -22.70 0.31 -18.69
N ASP A 140 -22.19 0.05 -19.90
CA ASP A 140 -22.84 -0.78 -20.93
C ASP A 140 -23.03 -2.24 -20.46
N ALA A 141 -22.13 -2.73 -19.61
CA ALA A 141 -22.23 -4.03 -18.95
C ALA A 141 -23.12 -4.01 -17.69
N GLY A 142 -23.78 -2.90 -17.38
CA GLY A 142 -24.66 -2.75 -16.21
C GLY A 142 -23.95 -2.49 -14.88
N ILE A 143 -22.65 -2.18 -14.89
CA ILE A 143 -21.83 -1.94 -13.69
C ILE A 143 -21.78 -0.44 -13.40
N GLN A 144 -22.59 0.01 -12.42
CA GLN A 144 -22.82 1.43 -12.15
C GLN A 144 -21.70 2.13 -11.36
N ASN A 145 -20.79 1.40 -10.72
CA ASN A 145 -19.68 1.97 -9.93
C ASN A 145 -18.43 1.08 -10.03
N PRO A 146 -17.75 1.06 -11.18
CA PRO A 146 -16.59 0.20 -11.36
C PRO A 146 -15.43 0.66 -10.47
N ARG A 147 -14.67 -0.30 -9.95
CA ARG A 147 -13.49 -0.05 -9.11
C ARG A 147 -12.28 0.22 -9.99
N LEU A 148 -12.29 1.38 -10.65
CA LEU A 148 -11.21 1.87 -11.51
C LEU A 148 -10.37 2.84 -10.71
N PHE A 149 -9.27 2.34 -10.14
CA PHE A 149 -8.29 3.17 -9.47
C PHE A 149 -7.26 3.67 -10.48
N LEU A 150 -6.62 4.77 -10.13
CA LEU A 150 -5.61 5.40 -10.95
C LEU A 150 -4.21 5.01 -10.47
N ASN A 151 -3.20 5.53 -11.15
CA ASN A 151 -1.80 5.19 -10.94
C ASN A 151 -1.09 6.07 -9.88
N TYR A 152 0.20 5.80 -9.57
CA TYR A 152 1.26 6.60 -8.91
C TYR A 152 0.88 7.74 -7.96
N GLY A 153 -0.13 7.57 -7.10
CA GLY A 153 -0.65 8.73 -6.37
C GLY A 153 -0.95 9.89 -7.33
N ALA A 154 -1.36 9.57 -8.56
CA ALA A 154 -1.32 10.36 -9.80
C ALA A 154 -2.30 11.55 -9.81
N PHE A 155 -2.60 12.06 -8.63
CA PHE A 155 -3.18 13.38 -8.46
C PHE A 155 -2.44 14.25 -7.49
N CYS A 156 -1.26 13.82 -7.04
CA CYS A 156 -0.39 14.66 -6.23
C CYS A 156 -1.24 15.43 -5.20
N CYS A 157 -1.90 14.69 -4.29
CA CYS A 157 -2.59 15.28 -3.13
C CYS A 157 -1.70 16.28 -2.38
N ALA A 158 -0.40 16.25 -2.63
CA ALA A 158 0.36 17.46 -2.78
C ALA A 158 1.28 17.37 -4.02
N GLN A 159 1.88 18.50 -4.39
CA GLN A 159 3.29 18.56 -4.82
C GLN A 159 4.18 17.87 -3.74
N ALA A 160 3.91 16.59 -3.45
CA ALA A 160 3.99 15.93 -2.13
C ALA A 160 5.25 15.10 -1.96
N ARG A 161 6.00 14.90 -3.04
CA ARG A 161 7.40 14.56 -2.84
C ARG A 161 8.01 15.81 -2.21
N ASN A 162 8.32 15.70 -0.92
CA ASN A 162 9.01 16.69 -0.08
C ASN A 162 8.17 17.82 0.53
N TRP A 163 6.85 17.65 0.73
CA TRP A 163 6.02 18.65 1.44
C TRP A 163 6.09 20.03 0.78
N GLN A 164 6.15 20.09 -0.56
CA GLN A 164 6.42 21.33 -1.26
C GLN A 164 5.15 22.12 -1.58
N ARG A 165 5.30 23.43 -1.56
CA ARG A 165 4.35 24.40 -2.12
C ARG A 165 5.16 25.44 -2.89
N ASP A 166 4.82 25.64 -4.16
CA ASP A 166 5.47 26.65 -5.01
C ASP A 166 7.01 26.44 -5.08
N GLY A 167 7.44 25.17 -5.06
CA GLY A 167 8.85 24.76 -5.05
C GLY A 167 9.53 24.83 -3.67
N ILE A 168 8.83 25.25 -2.61
CA ILE A 168 9.37 25.40 -1.26
C ILE A 168 8.89 24.27 -0.37
N THR A 169 9.81 23.54 0.26
CA THR A 169 9.50 22.54 1.29
C THR A 169 8.94 23.22 2.53
N LEU A 170 7.68 22.92 2.86
CA LEU A 170 7.00 23.40 4.05
C LEU A 170 7.18 22.42 5.21
N LYS A 171 7.26 22.95 6.43
CA LYS A 171 7.29 22.12 7.64
C LYS A 171 5.93 21.45 7.88
N PRO A 172 5.90 20.30 8.57
CA PRO A 172 4.65 19.62 8.90
C PRO A 172 3.62 20.42 9.67
N THR A 173 4.10 21.41 10.42
CA THR A 173 3.30 22.29 11.27
C THR A 173 2.85 23.56 10.55
N HIS A 174 3.09 23.69 9.24
CA HIS A 174 2.76 24.89 8.49
C HIS A 174 1.23 25.01 8.29
N ASP A 175 0.67 26.22 8.48
CA ASP A 175 -0.76 26.50 8.39
C ASP A 175 -1.41 26.04 7.09
N TYR A 176 -0.64 26.00 6.01
CA TYR A 176 -1.04 25.42 4.74
C TYR A 176 -1.67 24.02 4.89
N PHE A 177 -0.99 23.10 5.58
CA PHE A 177 -1.51 21.75 5.79
C PHE A 177 -2.71 21.75 6.74
N LEU A 178 -2.65 22.56 7.80
CA LEU A 178 -3.77 22.69 8.75
C LEU A 178 -5.05 23.17 8.06
N ASN A 179 -4.93 24.10 7.11
CA ASN A 179 -6.07 24.69 6.41
C ASN A 179 -6.67 23.79 5.32
N THR A 180 -5.93 22.78 4.84
CA THR A 180 -6.39 21.95 3.73
C THR A 180 -7.51 20.98 4.15
N LEU A 181 -7.52 20.54 5.42
CA LEU A 181 -8.52 19.61 5.96
C LEU A 181 -9.71 20.30 6.66
N GLN A 182 -9.77 21.63 6.66
CA GLN A 182 -10.84 22.38 7.35
C GLN A 182 -12.23 22.21 6.73
N SER A 183 -12.31 21.89 5.44
CA SER A 183 -13.58 21.63 4.75
C SER A 183 -13.39 20.73 3.55
N GLN A 184 -14.49 20.08 3.11
CA GLN A 184 -14.49 19.31 1.88
C GLN A 184 -14.09 20.18 0.67
N GLN A 185 -14.52 21.44 0.60
CA GLN A 185 -14.14 22.32 -0.51
C GLN A 185 -12.65 22.65 -0.51
N ALA A 186 -12.06 22.91 0.66
CA ALA A 186 -10.61 23.12 0.77
C ALA A 186 -9.83 21.88 0.32
N ALA A 187 -10.30 20.69 0.70
CA ALA A 187 -9.71 19.42 0.28
C ALA A 187 -9.84 19.21 -1.24
N ARG A 188 -11.01 19.49 -1.83
CA ARG A 188 -11.24 19.44 -3.29
C ARG A 188 -10.34 20.40 -4.05
N ASN A 189 -10.15 21.62 -3.55
CA ASN A 189 -9.26 22.60 -4.16
C ASN A 189 -7.82 22.08 -4.22
N ARG A 190 -7.40 21.25 -3.26
CA ARG A 190 -6.06 20.64 -3.30
C ARG A 190 -5.94 19.52 -4.33
N MET A 191 -7.05 18.87 -4.66
CA MET A 191 -7.14 17.82 -5.67
C MET A 191 -7.82 18.34 -6.95
N SER A 192 -7.62 19.62 -7.31
CA SER A 192 -8.36 20.29 -8.38
C SER A 192 -8.25 19.56 -9.72
N THR A 193 -7.06 19.11 -10.10
CA THR A 193 -6.83 18.37 -11.36
C THR A 193 -7.59 17.04 -11.38
N TYR A 194 -7.63 16.31 -10.26
CA TYR A 194 -8.46 15.11 -10.13
C TYR A 194 -9.93 15.43 -10.38
N PHE A 195 -10.46 16.42 -9.67
CA PHE A 195 -11.88 16.77 -9.77
C PHE A 195 -12.28 17.35 -11.12
N ALA A 196 -11.35 18.02 -11.81
CA ALA A 196 -11.59 18.57 -13.15
C ALA A 196 -11.61 17.48 -14.23
N VAL A 197 -10.76 16.47 -14.14
CA VAL A 197 -10.47 15.56 -15.25
C VAL A 197 -11.01 14.14 -15.04
N HIS A 198 -10.86 13.62 -13.82
CA HIS A 198 -11.04 12.18 -13.57
C HIS A 198 -12.21 11.86 -12.66
N PHE A 199 -12.72 12.82 -11.90
CA PHE A 199 -13.87 12.61 -11.05
C PHE A 199 -15.07 12.10 -11.86
N GLY A 200 -15.68 11.04 -11.35
CA GLY A 200 -16.73 10.31 -12.05
C GLY A 200 -16.23 9.27 -13.06
N THR A 201 -14.96 9.23 -13.46
CA THR A 201 -14.40 8.15 -14.33
C THR A 201 -13.55 7.16 -13.57
N SER A 202 -12.87 7.58 -12.51
CA SER A 202 -11.97 6.74 -11.72
C SER A 202 -11.80 7.29 -10.31
N TRP A 203 -11.33 6.44 -9.41
CA TRP A 203 -11.08 6.76 -8.00
C TRP A 203 -9.60 7.04 -7.73
N PRO A 204 -9.28 7.95 -6.79
CA PRO A 204 -7.90 8.22 -6.42
C PRO A 204 -7.29 7.07 -5.63
N ASN A 205 -5.97 7.12 -5.47
CA ASN A 205 -5.22 6.21 -4.62
C ASN A 205 -4.11 6.98 -3.88
N VAL A 206 -3.68 6.43 -2.75
CA VAL A 206 -2.48 6.85 -2.03
C VAL A 206 -1.45 5.75 -2.20
N LYS A 207 -0.41 6.03 -2.98
CA LYS A 207 0.69 5.10 -3.21
C LYS A 207 1.81 5.32 -2.22
N TYR A 208 2.42 4.24 -1.77
CA TYR A 208 3.61 4.31 -0.95
C TYR A 208 4.73 3.42 -1.46
N TYR A 209 5.87 4.06 -1.67
CA TYR A 209 7.18 3.47 -1.91
C TYR A 209 8.10 3.83 -0.76
N PRO A 210 8.61 2.86 0.02
CA PRO A 210 9.67 3.14 0.98
C PRO A 210 10.96 3.51 0.22
N GLU A 211 11.36 4.77 0.30
CA GLU A 211 12.56 5.29 -0.37
C GLU A 211 13.77 5.36 0.60
N GLY A 212 13.57 5.13 1.90
CA GLY A 212 14.66 5.11 2.89
C GLY A 212 14.31 4.51 4.25
N PRO A 213 15.29 4.40 5.15
CA PRO A 213 15.11 3.77 6.47
C PRO A 213 14.32 4.63 7.48
N GLY A 214 14.06 5.91 7.18
CA GLY A 214 13.29 6.82 8.04
C GLY A 214 11.80 6.81 7.70
N THR A 215 11.08 5.77 8.09
CA THR A 215 9.72 5.50 7.57
C THR A 215 8.58 6.12 8.40
N SER A 216 8.87 6.63 9.61
CA SER A 216 7.83 7.15 10.51
C SER A 216 7.12 8.38 9.97
N GLY A 217 7.85 9.38 9.48
CA GLY A 217 7.28 10.58 8.85
C GLY A 217 6.44 10.24 7.62
N GLU A 218 6.89 9.26 6.83
CA GLU A 218 6.18 8.79 5.63
C GLU A 218 4.81 8.17 5.98
N PHE A 219 4.69 7.45 7.10
CA PHE A 219 3.38 6.96 7.57
C PHE A 219 2.38 8.11 7.77
N TYR A 220 2.77 9.17 8.49
CA TYR A 220 1.88 10.31 8.75
C TYR A 220 1.53 11.07 7.47
N MET A 221 2.47 11.19 6.53
CA MET A 221 2.22 11.76 5.21
C MET A 221 1.13 10.98 4.46
N ARG A 222 1.27 9.66 4.37
CA ARG A 222 0.30 8.82 3.65
C ARG A 222 -1.05 8.80 4.34
N LEU A 223 -1.08 8.83 5.67
CA LEU A 223 -2.32 8.97 6.44
C LEU A 223 -3.02 10.31 6.15
N TYR A 224 -2.26 11.40 6.09
CA TYR A 224 -2.80 12.71 5.75
C TYR A 224 -3.33 12.77 4.31
N GLU A 225 -2.59 12.25 3.33
CA GLU A 225 -3.02 12.16 1.92
C GLU A 225 -4.31 11.35 1.78
N MET A 226 -4.42 10.24 2.51
CA MET A 226 -5.63 9.43 2.52
C MET A 226 -6.79 10.19 3.15
N THR A 227 -6.55 10.88 4.27
CA THR A 227 -7.58 11.67 4.94
C THR A 227 -8.07 12.81 4.06
N LEU A 228 -7.15 13.51 3.39
CA LEU A 228 -7.46 14.54 2.40
C LEU A 228 -8.33 13.99 1.26
N SER A 229 -7.91 12.87 0.68
CA SER A 229 -8.63 12.22 -0.43
C SER A 229 -10.05 11.86 -0.01
N MET A 230 -10.20 11.20 1.13
CA MET A 230 -11.51 10.78 1.63
C MET A 230 -12.39 11.96 2.02
N LEU A 231 -11.83 13.03 2.60
CA LEU A 231 -12.57 14.25 2.88
C LEU A 231 -13.04 14.96 1.60
N ALA A 232 -12.18 15.06 0.58
CA ALA A 232 -12.51 15.70 -0.69
C ALA A 232 -13.63 14.96 -1.44
N LEU A 233 -13.57 13.62 -1.44
CA LEU A 233 -14.59 12.75 -2.04
C LEU A 233 -15.93 12.86 -1.30
N GLY A 234 -15.89 12.95 0.04
CA GLY A 234 -17.08 12.99 0.89
C GLY A 234 -17.69 11.62 1.14
N ASP A 235 -18.94 11.60 1.60
CA ASP A 235 -19.64 10.36 1.95
C ASP A 235 -19.79 9.43 0.73
N GLY A 236 -19.47 8.16 0.92
CA GLY A 236 -19.46 7.16 -0.16
C GLY A 236 -18.22 7.18 -1.07
N GLY A 237 -17.26 8.07 -0.82
CA GLY A 237 -15.99 8.12 -1.55
C GLY A 237 -15.17 6.83 -1.44
N GLN A 238 -14.42 6.50 -2.50
CA GLN A 238 -13.48 5.39 -2.52
C GLN A 238 -12.06 5.88 -2.79
N CYS A 239 -11.11 5.38 -1.99
CA CYS A 239 -9.68 5.58 -2.19
C CYS A 239 -8.94 4.30 -1.79
N ALA A 240 -7.96 3.90 -2.60
CA ALA A 240 -7.12 2.74 -2.33
C ALA A 240 -5.77 3.15 -1.74
N TYR A 241 -5.31 2.43 -0.73
CA TYR A 241 -3.91 2.44 -0.33
C TYR A 241 -3.16 1.41 -1.18
N VAL A 242 -2.18 1.87 -1.94
CA VAL A 242 -1.41 1.06 -2.87
C VAL A 242 0.02 0.98 -2.38
N THR A 243 0.57 -0.22 -2.23
CA THR A 243 1.96 -0.36 -1.84
C THR A 243 2.62 -1.57 -2.48
N SER A 244 3.95 -1.52 -2.53
CA SER A 244 4.80 -2.51 -3.15
C SER A 244 5.58 -3.28 -2.10
N ASP A 245 5.82 -4.57 -2.31
CA ASP A 245 6.91 -5.25 -1.61
C ASP A 245 8.24 -4.62 -2.02
N LEU A 246 9.02 -4.17 -1.04
CA LEU A 246 10.42 -3.87 -1.23
C LEU A 246 11.23 -4.66 -0.19
N ILE A 247 12.20 -5.38 -0.73
CA ILE A 247 12.85 -6.50 -0.09
C ILE A 247 13.80 -6.00 0.99
N GLU A 248 13.91 -6.80 2.05
CA GLU A 248 14.84 -6.57 3.14
C GLU A 248 16.30 -6.36 2.66
N SER A 249 17.00 -5.43 3.29
CA SER A 249 18.37 -4.97 3.16
C SER A 249 19.00 -4.95 4.56
N LEU A 250 20.19 -5.51 4.67
CA LEU A 250 20.87 -5.55 5.96
C LEU A 250 21.31 -4.13 6.38
N PRO A 251 21.25 -3.80 7.68
CA PRO A 251 21.72 -2.52 8.16
C PRO A 251 23.24 -2.48 8.04
N GLY A 252 23.75 -1.49 7.32
CA GLY A 252 25.17 -1.18 7.33
C GLY A 252 25.66 -0.53 6.05
N THR A 253 26.19 0.69 6.21
CA THR A 253 27.16 1.34 5.30
C THR A 253 26.65 1.87 3.97
N VAL A 254 25.86 2.96 3.95
CA VAL A 254 26.14 4.05 2.98
C VAL A 254 25.59 5.39 3.49
N SER A 255 26.45 6.40 3.59
CA SER A 255 26.04 7.81 3.59
C SER A 255 25.45 8.15 2.23
N ARG A 256 24.17 8.54 2.14
CA ARG A 256 23.51 8.79 0.86
C ARG A 256 23.66 10.24 0.41
N PRO A 257 24.12 10.51 -0.83
CA PRO A 257 23.74 11.71 -1.56
C PRO A 257 22.25 11.62 -1.93
N GLU A 258 21.54 12.75 -1.93
CA GLU A 258 20.13 12.83 -2.34
C GLU A 258 19.93 12.28 -3.77
N GLY A 259 18.87 11.48 -3.98
CA GLY A 259 18.40 11.08 -5.32
C GLY A 259 18.87 9.73 -5.88
N ALA A 260 19.80 9.00 -5.24
CA ALA A 260 20.32 7.73 -5.75
C ALA A 260 19.69 6.48 -5.08
N THR A 261 18.36 6.44 -5.00
CA THR A 261 17.60 5.43 -4.24
C THR A 261 17.73 4.01 -4.78
N HIS A 262 17.93 3.86 -6.10
CA HIS A 262 18.01 2.55 -6.77
C HIS A 262 19.43 1.95 -6.73
N GLY A 263 20.49 2.76 -6.86
CA GLY A 263 21.85 2.27 -7.09
C GLY A 263 22.63 1.83 -5.84
N LEU A 264 22.12 2.09 -4.63
CA LEU A 264 22.93 2.05 -3.40
C LEU A 264 22.55 0.94 -2.41
N ILE A 265 21.60 0.07 -2.77
CA ILE A 265 21.14 -1.00 -1.87
C ILE A 265 21.65 -2.34 -2.39
N ARG A 266 22.44 -3.00 -1.54
CA ARG A 266 23.01 -4.32 -1.77
C ARG A 266 22.27 -5.33 -0.91
N GLN A 267 21.59 -6.29 -1.53
CA GLN A 267 20.95 -7.39 -0.83
C GLN A 267 21.81 -8.62 -0.99
N ALA A 268 22.15 -9.28 0.10
CA ALA A 268 22.89 -10.52 0.02
C ALA A 268 22.17 -11.67 0.71
N ARG A 269 22.18 -12.85 0.08
CA ARG A 269 21.64 -14.07 0.66
C ARG A 269 22.55 -15.25 0.43
N ARG A 270 22.43 -16.26 1.29
CA ARG A 270 23.07 -17.56 1.10
C ARG A 270 22.21 -18.45 0.20
N VAL A 271 22.88 -19.20 -0.66
CA VAL A 271 22.30 -20.34 -1.38
C VAL A 271 22.90 -21.59 -0.76
N ALA A 272 22.07 -22.59 -0.47
CA ALA A 272 22.52 -23.82 0.19
C ALA A 272 23.09 -24.84 -0.80
N ASN A 273 22.57 -24.88 -2.03
CA ASN A 273 22.97 -25.85 -3.03
C ASN A 273 22.87 -25.27 -4.47
N PRO A 274 24.00 -25.00 -5.15
CA PRO A 274 25.37 -25.05 -4.65
C PRO A 274 25.62 -23.99 -3.56
N PRO A 275 26.51 -24.25 -2.59
CA PRO A 275 26.76 -23.32 -1.50
C PRO A 275 27.46 -22.05 -1.99
N GLY A 276 26.92 -20.89 -1.62
CA GLY A 276 27.52 -19.59 -1.95
C GLY A 276 26.66 -18.40 -1.55
N LYS A 277 27.06 -17.21 -2.00
CA LYS A 277 26.42 -15.94 -1.72
C LYS A 277 25.97 -15.28 -3.01
N VAL A 278 24.75 -14.77 -3.01
CA VAL A 278 24.21 -13.94 -4.09
C VAL A 278 24.11 -12.53 -3.57
N THR A 279 24.59 -11.54 -4.32
CA THR A 279 24.45 -10.12 -4.00
C THR A 279 23.70 -9.40 -5.10
N VAL A 280 22.52 -8.89 -4.81
CA VAL A 280 21.69 -8.10 -5.73
C VAL A 280 21.98 -6.61 -5.53
N THR A 281 22.21 -5.88 -6.62
CA THR A 281 22.35 -4.41 -6.67
C THR A 281 21.17 -3.83 -7.44
N GLY A 282 20.68 -2.65 -7.06
CA GLY A 282 19.47 -2.09 -7.69
C GLY A 282 18.18 -2.29 -6.88
N GLY A 283 18.27 -2.83 -5.66
CA GLY A 283 17.10 -3.10 -4.81
C GLY A 283 16.54 -1.84 -4.17
N HIS A 284 15.28 -1.89 -3.74
CA HIS A 284 14.70 -0.90 -2.81
C HIS A 284 14.89 -1.36 -1.35
N ALA A 285 14.85 -0.44 -0.39
CA ALA A 285 15.14 -0.71 1.02
C ALA A 285 14.05 -1.58 1.68
N ASP A 286 14.40 -2.21 2.81
CA ASP A 286 13.47 -2.88 3.70
C ASP A 286 12.36 -1.93 4.07
N TRP A 287 11.22 -2.54 4.34
CA TRP A 287 10.19 -1.86 5.06
C TRP A 287 9.82 -2.64 6.33
N ASP A 288 9.62 -1.87 7.39
CA ASP A 288 9.17 -2.38 8.68
C ASP A 288 7.81 -3.07 8.52
N LEU A 289 7.77 -4.39 8.67
CA LEU A 289 6.56 -5.19 8.57
C LEU A 289 5.43 -4.76 9.52
N ASP A 290 5.76 -4.23 10.70
CA ASP A 290 4.74 -3.72 11.63
C ASP A 290 4.16 -2.40 11.10
N GLN A 291 4.96 -1.61 10.38
CA GLN A 291 4.48 -0.44 9.66
C GLN A 291 3.64 -0.81 8.43
N HIS A 292 3.95 -1.88 7.69
CA HIS A 292 3.05 -2.38 6.63
C HIS A 292 1.66 -2.69 7.19
N LEU A 293 1.62 -3.45 8.28
CA LEU A 293 0.38 -3.80 8.97
C LEU A 293 -0.39 -2.55 9.40
N ALA A 294 0.30 -1.59 10.03
CA ALA A 294 -0.30 -0.33 10.43
C ALA A 294 -0.83 0.48 9.25
N SER A 295 -0.10 0.53 8.13
CA SER A 295 -0.53 1.21 6.92
C SER A 295 -1.73 0.53 6.28
N PHE A 296 -1.71 -0.79 6.09
CA PHE A 296 -2.85 -1.54 5.54
C PHE A 296 -4.09 -1.38 6.40
N PHE A 297 -3.95 -1.44 7.73
CA PHE A 297 -5.07 -1.29 8.64
C PHE A 297 -5.56 0.16 8.72
N ILE A 298 -4.70 1.10 9.15
CA ILE A 298 -5.09 2.48 9.45
C ILE A 298 -5.35 3.27 8.16
N ILE A 299 -4.38 3.28 7.24
CA ILE A 299 -4.49 4.09 6.02
C ILE A 299 -5.45 3.42 5.05
N GLY A 300 -5.31 2.11 4.83
CA GLY A 300 -6.08 1.39 3.82
C GLY A 300 -7.53 1.07 4.17
N LEU A 301 -7.82 0.65 5.41
CA LEU A 301 -9.15 0.14 5.80
C LEU A 301 -9.90 1.07 6.77
N VAL A 302 -9.22 1.66 7.75
CA VAL A 302 -9.84 2.57 8.71
C VAL A 302 -10.18 3.90 8.03
N VAL A 303 -9.20 4.56 7.39
CA VAL A 303 -9.43 5.82 6.67
C VAL A 303 -9.86 5.56 5.23
N GLY A 304 -9.10 4.76 4.48
CA GLY A 304 -9.39 4.38 3.10
C GLY A 304 -10.45 3.28 2.96
N THR A 305 -10.59 2.76 1.74
CA THR A 305 -11.61 1.73 1.41
C THR A 305 -11.03 0.43 0.84
N CYS A 306 -9.78 0.46 0.40
CA CYS A 306 -9.19 -0.65 -0.33
C CYS A 306 -7.69 -0.72 -0.07
N ASN A 307 -7.17 -1.94 0.09
CA ASN A 307 -5.75 -2.22 0.02
C ASN A 307 -5.43 -2.84 -1.34
N ILE A 308 -4.41 -2.34 -2.02
CA ILE A 308 -3.87 -2.97 -3.23
C ILE A 308 -2.39 -3.20 -2.99
N PHE A 309 -2.02 -4.46 -2.91
CA PHE A 309 -0.62 -4.85 -2.82
C PHE A 309 -0.12 -5.29 -4.19
N TRP A 310 0.94 -4.60 -4.59
CA TRP A 310 1.61 -4.81 -5.86
C TRP A 310 2.90 -5.55 -5.67
N LYS A 311 3.12 -6.50 -6.57
CA LYS A 311 4.39 -7.17 -6.72
C LYS A 311 4.66 -7.41 -8.19
N VAL A 312 5.82 -6.95 -8.65
CA VAL A 312 6.35 -7.38 -9.95
C VAL A 312 6.81 -8.82 -9.76
N GLY A 313 6.46 -9.72 -10.70
CA GLY A 313 6.79 -11.14 -10.71
C GLY A 313 8.29 -11.45 -10.84
N ARG A 314 9.14 -10.66 -10.17
CA ARG A 314 10.58 -10.83 -10.05
C ARG A 314 10.96 -11.80 -8.95
N TYR A 315 10.09 -12.66 -8.42
CA TYR A 315 10.51 -13.75 -7.52
C TYR A 315 9.66 -14.99 -7.73
N GLY A 316 10.33 -16.11 -7.96
CA GLY A 316 9.78 -17.46 -8.00
C GLY A 316 9.62 -18.09 -6.63
N THR A 317 9.64 -19.42 -6.59
CA THR A 317 9.44 -20.20 -5.35
C THR A 317 10.70 -20.87 -4.81
N ASN A 318 11.81 -20.88 -5.57
CA ASN A 318 13.00 -21.66 -5.23
C ASN A 318 14.12 -20.79 -4.64
N PRO A 319 14.33 -20.76 -3.31
CA PRO A 319 15.37 -19.96 -2.70
C PRO A 319 16.79 -20.43 -3.05
N ASN A 320 16.98 -21.53 -3.79
CA ASN A 320 18.30 -22.01 -4.19
C ASN A 320 18.74 -21.58 -5.61
N THR A 321 17.87 -21.00 -6.42
CA THR A 321 18.23 -20.52 -7.76
C THR A 321 18.51 -19.01 -7.77
N ILE A 322 19.02 -18.44 -8.85
CA ILE A 322 19.21 -16.99 -9.08
C ILE A 322 18.71 -16.57 -10.46
N TYR A 323 18.28 -15.31 -10.62
CA TYR A 323 17.85 -14.80 -11.92
C TYR A 323 19.02 -14.79 -12.87
N GLY A 324 18.86 -15.42 -14.04
CA GLY A 324 19.72 -15.11 -15.17
C GLY A 324 19.66 -13.62 -15.49
N PRO A 325 20.70 -13.03 -16.10
CA PRO A 325 20.64 -11.66 -16.57
C PRO A 325 19.39 -11.48 -17.47
N PRO A 326 18.47 -10.54 -17.17
CA PRO A 326 17.21 -10.38 -17.93
C PRO A 326 17.46 -10.00 -19.39
N HIS A 327 18.60 -9.35 -19.63
CA HIS A 327 19.16 -9.02 -20.93
C HIS A 327 20.68 -9.20 -20.86
N PRO A 328 21.38 -9.54 -21.97
CA PRO A 328 22.85 -9.61 -22.01
C PRO A 328 23.55 -8.32 -21.55
N ASP A 329 22.81 -7.21 -21.58
CA ASP A 329 23.27 -5.85 -21.31
C ASP A 329 22.98 -5.42 -19.86
N GLU A 330 22.14 -6.17 -19.13
CA GLU A 330 21.73 -5.92 -17.73
C GLU A 330 22.53 -6.76 -16.72
N VAL A 331 23.83 -6.89 -16.95
CA VAL A 331 24.78 -7.72 -16.15
C VAL A 331 24.88 -7.29 -14.67
N GLN A 332 24.25 -6.19 -14.27
CA GLN A 332 24.50 -5.51 -12.99
C GLN A 332 23.50 -5.78 -11.86
N ILE A 333 22.50 -6.65 -12.02
CA ILE A 333 21.49 -6.81 -10.97
C ILE A 333 21.87 -7.88 -9.95
N SER A 334 22.56 -8.98 -10.30
CA SER A 334 22.87 -10.09 -9.38
C SER A 334 24.29 -10.63 -9.54
N ASN A 335 25.09 -10.61 -8.47
CA ASN A 335 26.45 -11.14 -8.39
C ASN A 335 26.49 -12.46 -7.63
N TRP A 336 27.05 -13.51 -8.24
CA TRP A 336 27.28 -14.81 -7.60
C TRP A 336 28.70 -14.91 -7.04
N SER A 337 28.82 -15.35 -5.80
CA SER A 337 30.09 -15.62 -5.12
C SER A 337 30.01 -17.01 -4.50
N PRO A 338 30.48 -18.05 -5.21
CA PRO A 338 30.42 -19.42 -4.70
C PRO A 338 31.36 -19.60 -3.51
N ASP A 339 31.02 -20.49 -2.58
CA ASP A 339 31.92 -20.87 -1.49
C ASP A 339 33.14 -21.65 -2.01
N GLN A 340 32.96 -22.38 -3.12
CA GLN A 340 34.05 -23.05 -3.83
C GLN A 340 34.31 -22.38 -5.19
N PRO A 341 35.52 -21.87 -5.44
CA PRO A 341 35.89 -21.27 -6.72
C PRO A 341 35.56 -22.18 -7.90
N GLY A 342 35.02 -21.60 -8.99
CA GLY A 342 34.63 -22.34 -10.19
C GLY A 342 33.24 -22.97 -10.15
N THR A 343 32.53 -22.93 -9.01
CA THR A 343 31.15 -23.42 -8.94
C THR A 343 30.21 -22.50 -9.71
N PRO A 344 29.48 -22.99 -10.72
CA PRO A 344 28.62 -22.15 -11.54
C PRO A 344 27.43 -21.61 -10.71
N PRO A 345 26.92 -20.44 -11.08
CA PRO A 345 25.68 -19.91 -10.50
C PRO A 345 24.48 -20.85 -10.77
N PRO A 346 23.59 -21.06 -9.77
CA PRO A 346 22.38 -21.85 -9.97
C PRO A 346 21.27 -21.03 -10.63
N TRP A 347 21.35 -20.80 -11.94
CA TRP A 347 20.32 -20.04 -12.65
C TRP A 347 18.94 -20.72 -12.59
N GLY A 348 17.87 -19.94 -12.45
CA GLY A 348 16.48 -20.43 -12.46
C GLY A 348 15.48 -19.33 -12.11
N ASP A 349 14.35 -19.70 -11.51
CA ASP A 349 13.33 -18.78 -11.01
C ASP A 349 13.49 -18.59 -9.48
N PRO A 350 14.37 -17.67 -9.04
CA PRO A 350 14.74 -17.53 -7.64
C PRO A 350 13.57 -17.12 -6.77
N GLY A 351 13.42 -17.84 -5.67
CA GLY A 351 12.61 -17.41 -4.55
C GLY A 351 13.22 -16.21 -3.83
N PHE A 352 12.47 -15.72 -2.84
CA PHE A 352 12.89 -14.63 -1.97
C PHE A 352 14.28 -14.85 -1.36
N PRO A 353 14.96 -13.78 -0.92
CA PRO A 353 16.04 -13.93 0.04
C PRO A 353 15.59 -14.69 1.28
N GLN A 354 16.52 -14.95 2.20
CA GLN A 354 16.30 -15.71 3.43
C GLN A 354 15.27 -15.08 4.40
N LEU A 355 14.53 -14.08 3.92
CA LEU A 355 13.57 -13.26 4.60
C LEU A 355 12.22 -13.42 3.89
N ARG A 356 11.18 -13.56 4.71
CA ARG A 356 9.90 -14.17 4.32
C ARG A 356 9.02 -13.13 3.64
N CYS A 357 8.43 -13.43 2.49
CA CYS A 357 7.42 -12.53 1.93
C CYS A 357 6.18 -12.56 2.83
N THR A 358 6.00 -11.49 3.62
CA THR A 358 4.94 -11.44 4.64
C THR A 358 3.92 -10.33 4.37
N SER A 359 4.07 -9.51 3.33
CA SER A 359 3.13 -8.40 3.07
C SER A 359 1.70 -8.85 2.77
N GLU A 360 1.54 -9.96 2.04
CA GLU A 360 0.21 -10.56 1.83
C GLU A 360 -0.40 -11.04 3.15
N ASP A 361 0.42 -11.67 3.99
CA ASP A 361 -0.01 -12.13 5.30
C ASP A 361 -0.27 -10.95 6.25
N LYS A 362 0.46 -9.84 6.14
CA LYS A 362 0.24 -8.59 6.88
C LYS A 362 -1.00 -7.86 6.42
N MET A 363 -1.29 -7.89 5.12
CA MET A 363 -2.58 -7.44 4.60
C MET A 363 -3.72 -8.31 5.14
N ALA A 364 -3.55 -9.64 5.16
CA ALA A 364 -4.53 -10.54 5.75
C ALA A 364 -4.70 -10.34 7.26
N GLU A 365 -3.62 -10.01 7.99
CA GLU A 365 -3.65 -9.62 9.40
C GLU A 365 -4.47 -8.33 9.56
N ALA A 366 -4.22 -7.30 8.74
CA ALA A 366 -5.01 -6.07 8.73
C ALA A 366 -6.49 -6.32 8.40
N ASN A 367 -6.77 -7.15 7.40
CA ASN A 367 -8.13 -7.54 7.03
C ASN A 367 -8.82 -8.25 8.21
N PHE A 368 -8.13 -9.19 8.87
CA PHE A 368 -8.66 -9.90 10.03
C PHE A 368 -8.95 -8.95 11.19
N TYR A 369 -8.04 -8.03 11.52
CA TYR A 369 -8.27 -7.02 12.56
C TYR A 369 -9.50 -6.17 12.26
N TYR A 370 -9.65 -5.72 11.01
CA TYR A 370 -10.79 -4.87 10.67
C TYR A 370 -12.10 -5.67 10.60
N TRP A 371 -12.06 -6.94 10.17
CA TRP A 371 -13.19 -7.86 10.28
C TRP A 371 -13.61 -8.10 11.73
N LYS A 372 -12.66 -8.21 12.66
CA LYS A 372 -12.93 -8.31 14.10
C LYS A 372 -13.61 -7.04 14.65
N CYS A 373 -13.44 -5.89 14.01
CA CYS A 373 -14.17 -4.66 14.34
C CYS A 373 -15.57 -4.57 13.70
N SER A 374 -16.15 -5.67 13.20
CA SER A 374 -17.44 -5.68 12.49
C SER A 374 -18.65 -5.27 13.36
N ARG A 375 -18.55 -5.41 14.69
CA ARG A 375 -19.62 -5.00 15.63
C ARG A 375 -19.89 -3.50 15.67
N THR A 376 -18.97 -2.69 15.15
CA THR A 376 -19.13 -1.24 14.98
C THR A 376 -19.16 -0.81 13.50
N ALA A 377 -19.40 -1.77 12.59
CA ALA A 377 -19.54 -1.50 11.16
C ALA A 377 -20.64 -0.45 10.88
N GLY A 378 -20.45 0.31 9.80
CA GLY A 378 -21.29 1.45 9.41
C GLY A 378 -20.97 2.75 10.16
N GLN A 379 -20.18 2.70 11.23
CA GLN A 379 -19.79 3.89 11.99
C GLN A 379 -18.46 4.47 11.50
N LYS A 380 -18.40 5.80 11.43
CA LYS A 380 -17.20 6.53 11.04
C LYS A 380 -16.14 6.45 12.14
N TRP A 381 -14.92 6.09 11.75
CA TRP A 381 -13.75 6.18 12.62
C TRP A 381 -13.42 7.64 12.92
N LYS A 382 -13.18 7.93 14.19
CA LYS A 382 -12.86 9.26 14.71
C LYS A 382 -11.52 9.22 15.43
N TYR A 383 -10.77 10.31 15.36
CA TYR A 383 -9.57 10.42 16.19
C TYR A 383 -9.99 10.51 17.66
N LEU A 384 -9.37 9.72 18.51
CA LEU A 384 -9.70 9.66 19.94
C LEU A 384 -8.68 10.46 20.73
N ARG A 385 -9.13 11.08 21.82
CA ARG A 385 -8.20 11.61 22.81
C ARG A 385 -7.51 10.47 23.57
N PHE A 386 -6.23 10.65 23.84
CA PHE A 386 -5.42 9.66 24.54
C PHE A 386 -4.34 10.36 25.37
N ARG A 387 -3.76 9.64 26.33
CA ARG A 387 -2.55 10.09 27.05
C ARG A 387 -1.53 8.97 27.08
N ILE A 388 -0.27 9.36 27.09
CA ILE A 388 0.88 8.46 27.19
C ILE A 388 1.41 8.54 28.62
N ASN A 389 1.53 7.38 29.25
CA ASN A 389 1.81 7.21 30.67
C ASN A 389 0.84 8.09 31.50
N ASP A 390 1.36 8.80 32.50
CA ASP A 390 0.59 9.76 33.29
C ASP A 390 0.75 11.20 32.78
N GLY A 391 1.07 11.35 31.49
CA GLY A 391 1.21 12.65 30.82
C GLY A 391 -0.13 13.36 30.56
N ALA A 392 -0.03 14.55 29.95
CA ALA A 392 -1.18 15.34 29.55
C ALA A 392 -2.03 14.62 28.49
N TRP A 393 -3.33 14.93 28.48
CA TRP A 393 -4.22 14.49 27.41
C TRP A 393 -3.81 15.12 26.09
N ILE A 394 -3.66 14.26 25.09
CA ILE A 394 -3.51 14.62 23.70
C ILE A 394 -4.92 14.62 23.11
N GLU A 395 -5.31 15.76 22.55
CA GLU A 395 -6.62 16.01 21.94
C GLU A 395 -6.45 16.16 20.41
N PRO A 396 -6.49 15.07 19.63
CA PRO A 396 -6.39 15.16 18.18
C PRO A 396 -7.58 15.91 17.59
N ARG A 397 -7.36 16.63 16.50
CA ARG A 397 -8.46 17.28 15.78
C ARG A 397 -9.28 16.22 15.05
N GLN A 398 -10.60 16.37 15.08
CA GLN A 398 -11.51 15.43 14.41
C GLN A 398 -11.45 15.53 12.88
N ASP A 399 -11.02 16.67 12.35
CA ASP A 399 -10.74 16.88 10.93
C ASP A 399 -9.37 16.32 10.49
N ALA A 400 -8.59 15.76 11.42
CA ALA A 400 -7.26 15.22 11.21
C ALA A 400 -6.21 16.22 10.72
N ALA A 401 -6.51 17.52 10.75
CA ALA A 401 -5.59 18.56 10.28
C ALA A 401 -4.24 18.52 10.99
N ASP A 402 -4.20 18.04 12.24
CA ASP A 402 -3.02 17.93 13.07
C ASP A 402 -2.25 16.61 12.93
N VAL A 403 -2.64 15.66 12.06
CA VAL A 403 -1.94 14.36 11.89
C VAL A 403 -0.44 14.54 11.66
N LEU A 404 -0.07 15.50 10.81
CA LEU A 404 1.32 15.79 10.49
C LEU A 404 2.06 16.42 11.69
N PHE A 405 1.36 17.28 12.45
CA PHE A 405 1.86 17.84 13.70
C PHE A 405 2.10 16.74 14.76
N ARG A 406 1.24 15.72 14.84
CA ARG A 406 1.44 14.56 15.73
C ARG A 406 2.66 13.73 15.34
N GLY A 407 2.92 13.61 14.04
CA GLY A 407 4.13 12.98 13.52
C GLY A 407 5.40 13.70 13.96
N GLU A 408 5.42 15.02 13.82
CA GLU A 408 6.53 15.88 14.28
C GLU A 408 6.77 15.74 15.79
N LEU A 409 5.70 15.73 16.60
CA LEU A 409 5.78 15.56 18.05
C LEU A 409 6.01 14.10 18.49
N LYS A 410 6.04 13.13 17.56
CA LYS A 410 6.25 11.70 17.85
C LYS A 410 5.23 11.11 18.83
N GLN A 411 3.99 11.60 18.77
CA GLN A 411 2.93 11.25 19.74
C GLN A 411 2.12 10.00 19.38
N GLY A 412 2.23 9.51 18.14
CA GLY A 412 1.35 8.46 17.66
C GLY A 412 -0.05 8.96 17.34
N ILE A 413 -0.92 8.02 16.98
CA ILE A 413 -2.32 8.27 16.63
C ILE A 413 -3.22 7.24 17.30
N CYS A 414 -4.43 7.67 17.63
CA CYS A 414 -5.49 6.80 18.12
C CYS A 414 -6.77 7.09 17.32
N LEU A 415 -7.39 6.05 16.76
CA LEU A 415 -8.70 6.14 16.11
C LEU A 415 -9.65 5.11 16.70
N GLY A 416 -10.94 5.40 16.72
CA GLY A 416 -11.96 4.43 17.08
C GLY A 416 -13.37 4.82 16.67
N ARG A 417 -14.29 3.90 16.91
CA ARG A 417 -15.72 4.03 16.62
C ARG A 417 -16.54 3.26 17.65
N THR A 418 -17.79 3.68 17.82
CA THR A 418 -18.72 3.08 18.81
C THR A 418 -20.07 2.80 18.16
N LEU A 419 -20.72 1.71 18.57
CA LEU A 419 -22.09 1.37 18.17
C LEU A 419 -22.79 0.64 19.32
N GLY A 420 -23.83 1.24 19.90
CA GLY A 420 -24.44 0.74 21.13
C GLY A 420 -23.39 0.62 22.24
N ASN A 421 -23.27 -0.56 22.84
CA ASN A 421 -22.26 -0.84 23.87
C ASN A 421 -20.89 -1.29 23.31
N ALA A 422 -20.72 -1.39 22.00
CA ALA A 422 -19.45 -1.82 21.41
C ALA A 422 -18.52 -0.62 21.11
N ALA A 423 -17.23 -0.75 21.42
CA ALA A 423 -16.19 0.22 21.10
C ALA A 423 -14.96 -0.45 20.49
N ASP A 424 -14.65 -0.12 19.23
CA ASP A 424 -13.45 -0.61 18.53
C ASP A 424 -12.48 0.54 18.33
N TYR A 425 -11.20 0.35 18.66
CA TYR A 425 -10.17 1.37 18.51
C TYR A 425 -8.79 0.79 18.23
N CYS A 426 -7.89 1.61 17.69
CA CYS A 426 -6.51 1.25 17.46
C CYS A 426 -5.56 2.37 17.89
N TYR A 427 -4.34 1.98 18.27
CA TYR A 427 -3.23 2.89 18.55
C TYR A 427 -2.00 2.47 17.74
N TYR A 428 -1.27 3.45 17.22
CA TYR A 428 0.00 3.23 16.55
C TYR A 428 0.93 4.43 16.71
N ASN A 429 2.21 4.16 17.02
CA ASN A 429 3.26 5.18 17.06
C ASN A 429 4.53 4.68 16.34
N PRO A 430 4.72 5.02 15.06
CA PRO A 430 5.89 4.61 14.29
C PRO A 430 7.19 5.33 14.71
N SER A 431 7.08 6.39 15.51
CA SER A 431 8.25 7.19 15.92
C SER A 431 8.98 6.62 17.13
N LEU A 432 8.42 5.60 17.77
CA LEU A 432 9.00 4.94 18.94
C LEU A 432 9.74 3.65 18.56
N PRO A 433 10.92 3.40 19.13
CA PRO A 433 11.63 2.13 18.92
C PRO A 433 10.81 0.93 19.40
N LYS A 434 10.93 -0.20 18.69
CA LYS A 434 10.17 -1.43 18.96
C LYS A 434 10.37 -2.06 20.33
N TRP A 435 11.47 -1.75 21.00
CA TRP A 435 11.78 -2.24 22.35
C TRP A 435 11.18 -1.35 23.46
N ARG A 436 10.70 -0.15 23.12
CA ARG A 436 10.10 0.77 24.10
C ARG A 436 8.65 0.39 24.36
N LYS A 437 8.28 0.37 25.65
CA LYS A 437 6.90 0.18 26.11
C LYS A 437 6.36 1.48 26.66
N GLU A 438 5.09 1.74 26.42
CA GLU A 438 4.37 2.87 27.01
C GLU A 438 2.98 2.42 27.47
N LYS A 439 2.47 3.03 28.53
CA LYS A 439 1.06 2.87 28.91
C LYS A 439 0.25 3.90 28.13
N VAL A 440 -0.68 3.48 27.29
CA VAL A 440 -1.58 4.39 26.59
C VAL A 440 -2.95 4.30 27.24
N THR A 441 -3.50 5.43 27.67
CA THR A 441 -4.89 5.56 28.11
C THR A 441 -5.71 6.24 27.02
N VAL A 442 -6.81 5.64 26.58
CA VAL A 442 -7.71 6.17 25.55
C VAL A 442 -9.07 6.45 26.18
N GLU A 443 -9.73 7.54 25.79
CA GLU A 443 -11.13 7.79 26.13
C GLU A 443 -12.04 7.52 24.92
N ILE A 444 -13.03 6.66 25.11
CA ILE A 444 -14.03 6.30 24.09
C ILE A 444 -15.35 5.96 24.77
N GLY A 445 -16.46 6.49 24.25
CA GLY A 445 -17.79 6.24 24.81
C GLY A 445 -17.96 6.68 26.26
N GLY A 446 -17.23 7.70 26.72
CA GLY A 446 -17.27 8.17 28.11
C GLY A 446 -16.49 7.30 29.11
N ARG A 447 -15.80 6.26 28.65
CA ARG A 447 -14.95 5.39 29.47
C ARG A 447 -13.49 5.49 29.08
N GLN A 448 -12.61 5.13 30.03
CA GLN A 448 -11.17 5.14 29.82
C GLN A 448 -10.62 3.71 29.87
N PHE A 449 -9.77 3.39 28.90
CA PHE A 449 -9.11 2.09 28.77
C PHE A 449 -7.61 2.30 28.72
N SER A 450 -6.84 1.53 29.49
CA SER A 450 -5.37 1.68 29.61
C SER A 450 -4.64 0.40 29.25
N SER A 451 -3.78 0.42 28.24
CA SER A 451 -2.99 -0.75 27.83
C SER A 451 -1.50 -0.44 27.69
N ILE A 452 -0.66 -1.45 27.85
CA ILE A 452 0.77 -1.36 27.53
C ILE A 452 0.96 -1.63 26.04
N VAL A 453 1.50 -0.64 25.34
CA VAL A 453 1.80 -0.71 23.91
C VAL A 453 3.30 -0.71 23.68
N TRP A 454 3.74 -1.31 22.58
CA TRP A 454 5.13 -1.28 22.15
C TRP A 454 5.29 -0.28 21.01
N GLY A 455 6.40 0.45 20.99
CA GLY A 455 6.72 1.37 19.89
C GLY A 455 6.72 0.65 18.53
N GLY A 456 6.32 1.35 17.47
CA GLY A 456 6.31 0.79 16.12
C GLY A 456 5.41 -0.43 15.91
N ARG A 457 4.51 -0.76 16.84
CA ARG A 457 3.56 -1.87 16.68
C ARG A 457 2.12 -1.38 16.74
N LEU A 458 1.33 -1.76 15.73
CA LEU A 458 -0.11 -1.53 15.74
C LEU A 458 -0.74 -2.32 16.89
N LYS A 459 -1.67 -1.70 17.60
CA LYS A 459 -2.55 -2.35 18.56
C LYS A 459 -3.99 -2.06 18.19
N VAL A 460 -4.82 -3.10 18.15
CA VAL A 460 -6.26 -3.00 17.86
C VAL A 460 -7.04 -3.64 19.01
N PHE A 461 -8.11 -2.99 19.42
CA PHE A 461 -8.86 -3.32 20.63
C PHE A 461 -10.34 -3.37 20.34
N ASN A 462 -11.01 -4.31 21.02
CA ASN A 462 -12.45 -4.42 21.07
C ASN A 462 -12.91 -4.40 22.53
N GLU A 463 -13.54 -3.31 22.97
CA GLU A 463 -14.06 -3.16 24.34
C GLU A 463 -15.59 -3.02 24.39
N ASP A 464 -16.20 -3.34 25.53
CA ASP A 464 -17.61 -3.06 25.82
C ASP A 464 -17.72 -1.85 26.75
N LEU A 465 -18.58 -0.90 26.38
CA LEU A 465 -18.86 0.36 27.07
C LEU A 465 -19.80 0.19 28.26
#